data_AF-A0A955Q4X2-F1
#
_entry.id   AF-A0A955Q4X2-F1
#
_cell.length_a   1.000
_cell.length_b   1.000
_cell.length_c   1.000
_cell.angle_alpha   90.00
_cell.angle_beta   90.00
_cell.angle_gamma   90.00
#
_symmetry.space_group_name_H-M   'P 1'
#
loop_
_entity.id
_entity.type
_entity.pdbx_description
1 polymer ?
#
loop_
_entity_poly.entity_id
_entity_poly.type
_entity_poly.pdbx_seq_one_letter_code
_entity_poly.pdbx_strand_id
1 'polypeptide(L)'
;MDSLGFIGGGIGLCLASVALWSVRRLHQELIRLKSEQYNLERKVGTLSGKIEAVVEPLRIQTALLARGQRVSDTLIRNGLLYHEISGADAAQLLASSSGSSKVFVLDVRTKAEFAKQRIPGATLIPVEDLETRYQAELPLESDKILVYCAGGDRSRLASDFLSRHN
;
A
#
# COMPACT_ATOMS: atom_id res chain seq x y z
N MET A 1 -62.64 1.37 49.38
CA MET A 1 -62.03 0.48 48.37
C MET A 1 -62.26 1.26 47.08
N ASP A 2 -61.32 2.04 46.52
CA ASP A 2 -60.31 1.56 45.56
C ASP A 2 -59.30 2.68 45.14
N SER A 3 -58.56 3.28 46.08
CA SER A 3 -57.53 4.29 45.75
C SER A 3 -56.09 3.74 45.73
N LEU A 4 -55.87 2.53 46.24
CA LEU A 4 -54.55 1.90 46.36
C LEU A 4 -54.11 1.13 45.10
N GLY A 5 -55.05 0.65 44.27
CA GLY A 5 -54.74 -0.09 43.04
C GLY A 5 -54.18 0.80 41.91
N PHE A 6 -54.59 2.07 41.85
CA PHE A 6 -54.16 3.01 40.81
C PHE A 6 -52.73 3.52 41.02
N ILE A 7 -52.31 3.69 42.29
CA ILE A 7 -50.97 4.16 42.65
C ILE A 7 -49.90 3.08 42.38
N GLY A 8 -50.23 1.80 42.62
CA GLY A 8 -49.32 0.67 42.33
C GLY A 8 -49.05 0.48 40.83
N GLY A 9 -50.05 0.67 39.97
CA GLY A 9 -49.91 0.55 38.52
C GLY A 9 -49.03 1.63 37.90
N GLY A 10 -49.12 2.88 38.38
CA GLY A 10 -48.30 4.00 37.88
C GLY A 10 -46.81 3.85 38.22
N ILE A 11 -46.49 3.37 39.43
CA ILE A 11 -45.11 3.14 39.86
C ILE A 11 -44.46 2.02 39.04
N GLY A 12 -45.19 0.92 38.77
CA GLY A 12 -44.70 -0.19 37.96
C GLY A 12 -44.37 0.20 36.52
N LEU A 13 -45.22 1.01 35.87
CA LEU A 13 -44.99 1.55 34.52
C LEU A 13 -43.79 2.50 34.46
N CYS A 14 -43.61 3.35 35.47
CA CYS A 14 -42.43 4.21 35.58
C CYS A 14 -41.14 3.40 35.71
N LEU A 15 -41.11 2.39 36.59
CA LEU A 15 -39.94 1.52 36.76
C LEU A 15 -39.60 0.75 35.48
N ALA A 16 -40.61 0.21 34.78
CA ALA A 16 -40.42 -0.46 33.50
C ALA A 16 -39.90 0.50 32.41
N SER A 17 -40.38 1.74 32.39
CA SER A 17 -39.93 2.77 31.44
C SER A 17 -38.49 3.20 31.70
N VAL A 18 -38.09 3.34 32.97
CA VAL A 18 -36.71 3.63 33.36
C VAL A 18 -35.78 2.46 33.02
N ALA A 19 -36.22 1.22 33.25
CA ALA A 19 -35.47 0.03 32.87
C ALA A 19 -35.31 -0.08 31.34
N LEU A 20 -36.36 0.21 30.56
CA LEU A 20 -36.28 0.21 29.10
C LEU A 20 -35.38 1.33 28.59
N TRP A 21 -35.45 2.52 29.20
CA TRP A 21 -34.56 3.63 28.90
C TRP A 21 -33.10 3.29 29.22
N SER A 22 -32.82 2.67 30.37
CA SER A 22 -31.47 2.29 30.76
C SER A 22 -30.90 1.22 29.83
N VAL A 23 -31.69 0.21 29.46
CA VAL A 23 -31.29 -0.81 28.47
C VAL A 23 -31.03 -0.18 27.10
N ARG A 24 -31.92 0.69 26.62
CA ARG A 24 -31.70 1.42 25.36
C ARG A 24 -30.45 2.28 25.40
N ARG A 25 -30.23 3.01 26.51
CA ARG A 25 -29.03 3.82 26.71
C ARG A 25 -27.77 2.97 26.68
N LEU A 26 -27.75 1.86 27.41
CA LEU A 26 -26.62 0.91 27.42
C LEU A 26 -26.38 0.31 26.02
N HIS A 27 -27.44 0.00 25.28
CA HIS A 27 -27.31 -0.50 23.91
C HIS A 27 -26.69 0.54 22.97
N GLN A 28 -27.10 1.80 23.08
CA GLN A 28 -26.53 2.91 22.31
C GLN A 28 -25.04 3.14 22.67
N GLU A 29 -24.70 3.11 23.95
CA GLU A 29 -23.29 3.20 24.40
C GLU A 29 -22.45 2.02 23.88
N LEU A 30 -22.99 0.80 23.88
CA LEU A 30 -22.32 -0.37 23.33
C LEU A 30 -22.02 -0.19 21.82
N ILE A 31 -23.00 0.26 21.04
CA ILE A 31 -22.83 0.55 19.61
C ILE A 31 -21.76 1.61 19.40
N ARG A 32 -21.81 2.69 20.19
CA ARG A 32 -20.84 3.78 20.15
C ARG A 32 -19.42 3.26 20.43
N LEU A 33 -19.22 2.55 21.54
CA LEU A 33 -17.91 2.01 21.93
C LEU A 33 -17.36 1.06 20.87
N LYS A 34 -18.20 0.20 20.28
CA LYS A 34 -17.79 -0.68 19.17
C LYS A 34 -17.32 0.11 17.95
N SER A 35 -18.01 1.20 17.61
CA SER A 35 -17.61 2.07 16.51
C SER A 35 -16.31 2.84 16.79
N GLU A 36 -16.12 3.29 18.03
CA GLU A 36 -14.88 3.97 18.46
C GLU A 36 -13.69 3.01 18.44
N GLN A 37 -13.85 1.77 18.92
CA GLN A 37 -12.84 0.72 18.82
C GLN A 37 -12.45 0.46 17.36
N TYR A 38 -13.43 0.26 16.47
CA TYR A 38 -13.16 0.05 15.04
C TYR A 38 -12.37 1.21 14.42
N ASN A 39 -12.73 2.46 14.75
CA ASN A 39 -12.03 3.63 14.26
C ASN A 39 -10.60 3.75 14.82
N LEU A 40 -10.39 3.37 16.09
CA LEU A 40 -9.07 3.33 16.71
C LEU A 40 -8.19 2.26 16.06
N GLU A 41 -8.70 1.05 15.87
CA GLU A 41 -7.97 -0.03 15.19
C GLU A 41 -7.53 0.40 13.79
N ARG A 42 -8.40 1.07 13.01
CA ARG A 42 -8.01 1.63 11.72
C ARG A 42 -6.91 2.69 11.83
N LYS A 43 -7.00 3.59 12.81
CA LYS A 43 -5.96 4.61 13.05
C LYS A 43 -4.62 3.98 13.43
N VAL A 44 -4.63 2.99 14.31
CA VAL A 44 -3.44 2.25 14.74
C VAL A 44 -2.82 1.50 13.55
N GLY A 45 -3.62 0.80 12.75
CA GLY A 45 -3.14 0.12 11.54
C GLY A 45 -2.52 1.09 10.54
N THR A 46 -3.18 2.23 10.30
CA THR A 46 -2.64 3.28 9.42
C THR A 46 -1.33 3.86 9.95
N LEU A 47 -1.22 4.07 11.26
CA LEU A 47 -0.01 4.58 11.90
C LEU A 47 1.13 3.56 11.81
N SER A 48 0.84 2.29 12.09
CA SER A 48 1.80 1.19 11.95
C SER A 48 2.37 1.14 10.54
N GLY A 49 1.51 1.18 9.51
CA GLY A 49 1.95 1.19 8.11
C GLY A 49 2.80 2.41 7.75
N LYS A 50 2.50 3.60 8.31
CA LYS A 50 3.34 4.79 8.14
C LYS A 50 4.72 4.65 8.79
N ILE A 51 4.78 4.06 9.98
CA ILE A 51 6.06 3.80 10.66
C ILE A 51 6.88 2.81 9.84
N GLU A 52 6.26 1.72 9.39
CA GLU A 52 6.90 0.70 8.56
C GLU A 52 7.48 1.30 7.27
N ALA A 53 6.72 2.15 6.58
CA ALA A 53 7.18 2.85 5.38
C ALA A 53 8.41 3.77 5.62
N VAL A 54 8.61 4.27 6.84
CA VAL A 54 9.78 5.10 7.21
C VAL A 54 10.95 4.24 7.68
N VAL A 55 10.67 3.15 8.39
CA VAL A 55 11.69 2.27 8.98
C VAL A 55 12.33 1.37 7.92
N GLU A 56 11.57 0.92 6.92
CA GLU A 56 12.07 -0.05 5.95
C GLU A 56 13.26 0.47 5.13
N PRO A 57 13.24 1.70 4.56
CA PRO A 57 14.40 2.25 3.87
C PRO A 57 15.65 2.34 4.75
N LEU A 58 15.48 2.63 6.05
CA LEU A 58 16.57 2.72 7.02
C LEU A 58 17.19 1.34 7.32
N ARG A 59 16.36 0.29 7.41
CA ARG A 59 16.83 -1.10 7.57
C ARG A 59 17.68 -1.51 6.38
N ILE A 60 17.21 -1.23 5.17
CA ILE A 60 17.93 -1.53 3.93
C ILE A 60 19.22 -0.71 3.86
N GLN A 61 19.19 0.59 4.15
CA GLN A 61 20.38 1.43 4.20
C GLN A 61 21.43 0.88 5.17
N THR A 62 21.01 0.46 6.37
CA THR A 62 21.91 -0.10 7.38
C THR A 62 22.50 -1.43 6.93
N ALA A 63 21.69 -2.30 6.28
CA ALA A 63 22.15 -3.56 5.73
C ALA A 63 23.18 -3.36 4.59
N LEU A 64 22.94 -2.40 3.69
CA LEU A 64 23.89 -2.04 2.62
C LEU A 64 25.21 -1.53 3.21
N LEU A 65 25.14 -0.62 4.20
CA LEU A 65 26.33 -0.08 4.87
C LEU A 65 27.12 -1.17 5.61
N ALA A 66 26.43 -2.07 6.32
CA ALA A 66 27.06 -3.18 7.02
C ALA A 66 27.81 -4.13 6.06
N ARG A 67 27.32 -4.26 4.82
CA ARG A 67 27.98 -5.02 3.74
C ARG A 67 29.07 -4.22 3.01
N GLY A 68 29.32 -2.97 3.38
CA GLY A 68 30.25 -2.07 2.68
C GLY A 68 29.76 -1.65 1.28
N GLN A 69 28.48 -1.86 0.98
CA GLN A 69 27.88 -1.48 -0.29
C GLN A 69 27.53 0.01 -0.29
N ARG A 70 27.56 0.63 -1.48
CA ARG A 70 27.17 2.03 -1.65
C ARG A 70 25.65 2.15 -1.55
N VAL A 71 25.20 3.12 -0.77
CA VAL A 71 23.79 3.53 -0.69
C VAL A 71 23.56 4.65 -1.71
N SER A 72 22.47 4.58 -2.49
CA SER A 72 22.16 5.62 -3.47
C SER A 72 21.72 6.92 -2.78
N ASP A 73 21.98 8.07 -3.42
CA ASP A 73 21.55 9.38 -2.91
C ASP A 73 20.02 9.46 -2.78
N THR A 74 19.28 8.82 -3.71
CA THR A 74 17.81 8.74 -3.64
C THR A 74 17.31 7.97 -2.42
N LEU A 75 17.99 6.87 -2.04
CA LEU A 75 17.65 6.11 -0.86
C LEU A 75 17.98 6.90 0.41
N ILE A 76 19.12 7.60 0.44
CA ILE A 76 19.54 8.43 1.58
C ILE A 76 18.58 9.59 1.81
N ARG A 77 18.21 10.33 0.76
CA ARG A 77 17.43 11.57 0.89
C ARG A 77 15.94 11.32 0.98
N ASN A 78 15.43 10.38 0.17
CA ASN A 78 14.00 10.22 -0.07
C ASN A 78 13.46 8.87 0.41
N GLY A 79 14.32 7.97 0.90
CA GLY A 79 13.92 6.62 1.28
C GLY A 79 13.46 5.76 0.10
N LEU A 80 13.75 6.17 -1.14
CA LEU A 80 13.29 5.47 -2.34
C LEU A 80 14.30 4.38 -2.72
N LEU A 81 13.78 3.17 -2.85
CA LEU A 81 14.52 1.97 -3.26
C LEU A 81 14.67 1.85 -4.79
N TYR A 82 14.12 2.81 -5.52
CA TYR A 82 14.31 3.00 -6.96
C TYR A 82 14.82 4.42 -7.25
N HIS A 83 15.25 4.66 -8.48
CA HIS A 83 15.61 5.98 -8.96
C HIS A 83 14.95 6.23 -10.32
N GLU A 84 14.56 7.48 -10.53
CA GLU A 84 14.02 7.92 -11.81
C GLU A 84 15.17 8.31 -12.74
N ILE A 85 15.03 7.99 -14.02
CA ILE A 85 15.99 8.34 -15.07
C ILE A 85 15.25 9.01 -16.21
N SER A 86 15.92 9.92 -16.93
CA SER A 86 15.32 10.55 -18.10
C SER A 86 15.17 9.55 -19.24
N GLY A 87 14.31 9.87 -20.23
CA GLY A 87 14.19 9.05 -21.43
C GLY A 87 15.51 8.93 -22.22
N ALA A 88 16.35 9.97 -22.18
CA ALA A 88 17.66 9.96 -22.80
C ALA A 88 18.64 9.02 -22.07
N ASP A 89 18.66 9.07 -20.74
CA ASP A 89 19.49 8.18 -19.91
C ASP A 89 19.04 6.73 -20.05
N ALA A 90 17.71 6.49 -20.11
CA ALA A 90 17.15 5.17 -20.35
C ALA A 90 17.59 4.62 -21.72
N ALA A 91 17.55 5.44 -22.77
CA ALA A 91 18.04 5.05 -24.09
C ALA A 91 19.53 4.72 -24.08
N GLN A 92 20.35 5.53 -23.38
CA GLN A 92 21.79 5.28 -23.23
C GLN A 92 22.07 3.99 -22.44
N LEU A 93 21.28 3.73 -21.39
CA LEU A 93 21.37 2.52 -20.57
C LEU A 93 21.02 1.28 -21.38
N LEU A 94 19.98 1.35 -22.23
CA LEU A 94 19.60 0.27 -23.14
C LEU A 94 20.64 0.04 -24.26
N ALA A 95 21.23 1.11 -24.79
CA ALA A 95 22.30 0.98 -25.79
C ALA A 95 23.57 0.36 -25.20
N SER A 96 23.92 0.72 -23.96
CA SER A 96 25.13 0.26 -23.27
C SER A 96 25.02 -1.15 -22.68
N SER A 97 23.81 -1.72 -22.61
CA SER A 97 23.54 -3.03 -21.99
C SER A 97 23.75 -4.23 -22.94
N SER A 98 24.48 -4.05 -24.05
CA SER A 98 24.83 -5.12 -25.00
C SER A 98 25.87 -6.15 -24.48
N GLY A 99 26.06 -6.28 -23.16
CA GLY A 99 27.05 -7.17 -22.51
C GLY A 99 26.47 -7.93 -21.31
N SER A 100 27.31 -8.26 -20.31
CA SER A 100 26.96 -9.14 -19.16
C SER A 100 25.97 -8.59 -18.13
N SER A 101 25.50 -7.34 -18.27
CA SER A 101 24.54 -6.72 -17.32
C SER A 101 23.20 -6.52 -18.03
N LYS A 102 22.34 -7.52 -17.91
CA LYS A 102 21.06 -7.61 -18.64
C LYS A 102 20.03 -6.72 -17.95
N VAL A 103 19.58 -5.68 -18.65
CA VAL A 103 18.49 -4.82 -18.19
C VAL A 103 17.18 -5.47 -18.62
N PHE A 104 16.31 -5.77 -17.67
CA PHE A 104 14.95 -6.23 -17.96
C PHE A 104 14.04 -5.03 -18.16
N VAL A 105 13.40 -4.93 -19.32
CA VAL A 105 12.49 -3.81 -19.63
C VAL A 105 11.05 -4.22 -19.39
N LEU A 106 10.39 -3.55 -18.45
CA LEU A 106 9.01 -3.79 -18.06
C LEU A 106 8.11 -2.64 -18.53
N ASP A 107 7.15 -2.96 -19.40
CA ASP A 107 6.08 -2.05 -19.79
C ASP A 107 4.84 -2.31 -18.92
N VAL A 108 4.40 -1.27 -18.19
CA VAL A 108 3.22 -1.34 -17.30
C VAL A 108 1.99 -0.63 -17.87
N ARG A 109 1.98 -0.39 -19.19
CA ARG A 109 0.83 0.19 -19.90
C ARG A 109 -0.22 -0.86 -20.24
N THR A 110 -1.29 -0.42 -20.90
CA THR A 110 -2.33 -1.31 -21.41
C THR A 110 -1.85 -2.15 -22.59
N LYS A 111 -2.49 -3.31 -22.82
CA LYS A 111 -2.25 -4.17 -23.99
C LYS A 111 -2.38 -3.42 -25.32
N ALA A 112 -3.34 -2.50 -25.42
CA ALA A 112 -3.56 -1.70 -26.62
C ALA A 112 -2.41 -0.70 -26.89
N GLU A 113 -1.87 -0.06 -25.85
CA GLU A 113 -0.70 0.81 -25.97
C GLU A 113 0.54 0.04 -26.40
N PHE A 114 0.79 -1.12 -25.78
CA PHE A 114 1.93 -1.99 -26.08
C PHE A 114 1.90 -2.52 -27.52
N ALA A 115 0.71 -2.89 -28.02
CA ALA A 115 0.54 -3.37 -29.39
C ALA A 115 0.77 -2.28 -30.44
N LYS A 116 0.49 -1.02 -30.12
CA LYS A 116 0.71 0.12 -31.02
C LYS A 116 2.20 0.43 -31.17
N GLN A 117 2.91 0.56 -30.06
CA GLN A 117 4.34 0.87 -30.03
C GLN A 117 4.94 0.51 -28.68
N ARG A 118 6.18 0.02 -28.69
CA ARG A 118 6.90 -0.41 -27.48
C ARG A 118 8.40 -0.41 -27.69
N ILE A 119 9.13 -0.39 -26.57
CA ILE A 119 10.57 -0.65 -26.59
C ILE A 119 10.80 -2.11 -26.99
N PRO A 120 11.67 -2.39 -27.99
CA PRO A 120 12.01 -3.76 -28.38
C PRO A 120 12.55 -4.57 -27.18
N GLY A 121 12.10 -5.81 -27.03
CA GLY A 121 12.49 -6.67 -25.91
C GLY A 121 11.75 -6.39 -24.59
N ALA A 122 10.85 -5.39 -24.53
CA ALA A 122 10.05 -5.16 -23.34
C ALA A 122 9.01 -6.25 -23.09
N THR A 123 8.84 -6.62 -21.83
CA THR A 123 7.79 -7.51 -21.32
C THR A 123 6.61 -6.68 -20.84
N LEU A 124 5.39 -7.09 -21.19
CA LEU A 124 4.17 -6.39 -20.80
C LEU A 124 3.55 -7.03 -19.54
N ILE A 125 3.48 -6.26 -18.46
CA ILE A 125 2.64 -6.55 -17.30
C ILE A 125 1.89 -5.27 -16.95
N PRO A 126 0.61 -5.12 -17.37
CA PRO A 126 -0.18 -3.95 -17.01
C PRO A 126 -0.15 -3.73 -15.50
N VAL A 127 -0.14 -2.47 -15.06
CA VAL A 127 -0.01 -2.13 -13.63
C VAL A 127 -1.09 -2.80 -12.78
N GLU A 128 -2.27 -3.04 -13.35
CA GLU A 128 -3.40 -3.68 -12.67
C GLU A 128 -3.16 -5.18 -12.43
N ASP A 129 -2.38 -5.84 -13.30
CA ASP A 129 -2.07 -7.26 -13.18
C ASP A 129 -0.75 -7.51 -12.41
N LEU A 130 0.02 -6.46 -12.11
CA LEU A 130 1.38 -6.55 -11.61
C LEU A 130 1.48 -7.35 -10.31
N GLU A 131 0.61 -7.08 -9.35
CA GLU A 131 0.59 -7.75 -8.03
C GLU A 131 0.44 -9.27 -8.15
N THR A 132 -0.27 -9.75 -9.17
CA THR A 132 -0.52 -11.18 -9.37
C THR A 132 0.52 -11.88 -10.24
N ARG A 133 1.20 -11.15 -11.12
CA ARG A 133 2.08 -11.73 -12.16
C ARG A 133 3.56 -11.52 -11.91
N TYR A 134 3.95 -10.57 -11.05
CA TYR A 134 5.36 -10.17 -10.93
C TYR A 134 6.29 -11.33 -10.53
N GLN A 135 5.89 -12.21 -9.60
CA GLN A 135 6.72 -13.32 -9.15
C GLN A 135 7.00 -14.35 -10.25
N ALA A 136 6.04 -14.57 -11.15
CA ALA A 136 6.14 -15.58 -12.20
C ALA A 136 6.87 -15.08 -13.44
N GLU A 137 6.82 -13.77 -13.72
CA GLU A 137 7.31 -13.19 -14.98
C GLU A 137 8.54 -12.30 -14.83
N LEU A 138 8.84 -11.80 -13.63
CA LEU A 138 10.07 -11.04 -13.41
C LEU A 138 11.25 -11.98 -13.15
N PRO A 139 12.43 -11.72 -13.75
CA PRO A 139 13.57 -12.60 -13.53
C PRO A 139 14.18 -12.36 -12.16
N LEU A 140 14.28 -13.42 -11.36
CA LEU A 140 14.89 -13.45 -10.01
C LEU A 140 16.36 -12.98 -10.01
N GLU A 141 17.07 -13.13 -11.13
CA GLU A 141 18.49 -12.81 -11.27
C GLU A 141 18.74 -11.51 -12.06
N SER A 142 17.73 -10.66 -12.24
CA SER A 142 17.93 -9.38 -12.94
C SER A 142 18.69 -8.41 -12.05
N ASP A 143 19.88 -7.97 -12.48
CA ASP A 143 20.60 -6.89 -11.80
C ASP A 143 19.82 -5.57 -11.85
N LYS A 144 19.02 -5.34 -12.91
CA LYS A 144 18.32 -4.08 -13.17
C LYS A 144 16.98 -4.29 -13.89
N ILE A 145 15.93 -3.66 -13.37
CA ILE A 145 14.60 -3.59 -14.00
C ILE A 145 14.33 -2.13 -14.40
N LEU A 146 14.12 -1.89 -15.70
CA LEU A 146 13.67 -0.62 -16.24
C LEU A 146 12.15 -0.66 -16.42
N VAL A 147 11.43 0.05 -15.56
CA VAL A 147 9.96 0.14 -15.63
C VAL A 147 9.57 1.43 -16.37
N TYR A 148 8.69 1.33 -17.36
CA TYR A 148 8.20 2.52 -18.08
C TYR A 148 6.70 2.50 -18.32
N CYS A 149 6.14 3.70 -18.49
CA CYS A 149 4.78 3.89 -18.96
C CYS A 149 4.70 5.12 -19.88
N ALA A 150 3.50 5.62 -20.18
CA ALA A 150 3.32 6.74 -21.09
C ALA A 150 3.63 8.11 -20.44
N GLY A 151 3.32 8.29 -19.15
CA GLY A 151 3.36 9.61 -18.49
C GLY A 151 4.05 9.66 -17.12
N GLY A 152 4.56 8.54 -16.62
CA GLY A 152 5.29 8.44 -15.33
C GLY A 152 4.49 7.84 -14.18
N ASP A 153 3.18 8.07 -14.11
CA ASP A 153 2.37 7.67 -12.92
C ASP A 153 2.33 6.16 -12.69
N ARG A 154 2.01 5.39 -13.73
CA ARG A 154 1.91 3.92 -13.65
C ARG A 154 3.26 3.28 -13.35
N SER A 155 4.34 3.80 -13.96
CA SER A 155 5.69 3.32 -13.70
C SER A 155 6.16 3.66 -12.28
N ARG A 156 5.76 4.80 -11.72
CA ARG A 156 6.07 5.15 -10.33
C ARG A 156 5.39 4.19 -9.35
N LEU A 157 4.10 3.91 -9.55
CA LEU A 157 3.35 2.96 -8.73
C LEU A 157 3.95 1.55 -8.82
N ALA A 158 4.28 1.09 -10.03
CA ALA A 158 4.90 -0.20 -10.25
C ALA A 158 6.29 -0.28 -9.59
N SER A 159 7.13 0.75 -9.72
CA SER A 159 8.45 0.79 -9.09
C SER A 159 8.36 0.78 -7.56
N ASP A 160 7.42 1.53 -6.97
CA ASP A 160 7.20 1.51 -5.52
C ASP A 160 6.80 0.11 -5.04
N PHE A 161 5.84 -0.53 -5.73
CA PHE A 161 5.42 -1.89 -5.44
C PHE A 161 6.58 -2.89 -5.53
N LEU A 162 7.28 -2.92 -6.66
CA LEU A 162 8.38 -3.87 -6.90
C LEU A 162 9.53 -3.68 -5.91
N SER A 163 9.83 -2.44 -5.55
CA SER A 163 10.94 -2.15 -4.63
C SER A 163 10.74 -2.68 -3.21
N ARG A 164 9.49 -3.03 -2.84
CA ARG A 164 9.16 -3.63 -1.54
C ARG A 164 8.98 -5.15 -1.59
N HIS A 165 8.94 -5.73 -2.79
CA HIS A 165 8.53 -7.13 -3.00
C HIS A 165 9.54 -7.97 -3.81
N ASN A 166 10.65 -7.36 -4.24
CA ASN A 166 11.72 -7.98 -5.01
C ASN A 166 13.05 -7.84 -4.24
#